data_AF-G5E327-F1
#
_entry.id   AF-G5E327-F1
#
_cell.length_a   1.000
_cell.length_b   1.000
_cell.length_c   1.000
_cell.angle_alpha   90.00
_cell.angle_beta   90.00
_cell.angle_gamma   90.00
#
_symmetry.space_group_name_H-M   'P 1'
#
loop_
_entity.id
_entity.type
_entity.pdbx_description
1 polymer ?
#
loop_
_entity_poly.entity_id
_entity_poly.type
_entity_poly.pdbx_seq_one_letter_code
_entity_poly.pdbx_strand_id
1 'polypeptide(L)'
;EDMDDERLKETFSKYAVDDMNGKDINGKIMFVGRAQKKVERQAELKRRFEQLKQERISRYQGVNLYMLESPESLRSKVEEAVAV
;
A
#
# COMPACT_ATOMS: atom_id res chain seq x y z
N GLU A 1 25.23 35.37 -15.75
CA GLU A 1 25.16 33.98 -16.20
C GLU A 1 23.70 33.66 -16.39
N ASP A 2 23.26 33.60 -17.64
CA ASP A 2 21.89 33.29 -18.00
C ASP A 2 21.59 31.86 -17.51
N MET A 3 20.87 31.76 -16.40
CA MET A 3 20.36 30.46 -15.96
C MET A 3 19.30 30.01 -16.95
N ASP A 4 19.53 28.88 -17.60
CA ASP A 4 18.59 28.27 -18.54
C ASP A 4 17.18 28.17 -17.92
N ASP A 5 16.15 28.66 -18.61
CA ASP A 5 14.73 28.67 -18.17
C ASP A 5 14.24 27.30 -17.66
N GLU A 6 14.82 26.21 -18.18
CA GLU A 6 14.52 24.84 -17.78
C GLU A 6 14.96 24.53 -16.33
N ARG A 7 16.12 25.06 -15.90
CA ARG A 7 16.60 24.92 -14.52
C ARG A 7 15.76 25.75 -13.56
N LEU A 8 15.30 26.91 -14.00
CA LEU A 8 14.40 27.78 -13.26
C LEU A 8 13.05 27.08 -13.00
N LYS A 9 12.49 26.43 -14.02
CA LYS A 9 11.23 25.68 -13.90
C LYS A 9 11.35 24.50 -12.93
N GLU A 10 12.48 23.80 -12.93
CA GLU A 10 12.69 22.67 -12.02
C GLU A 10 12.82 23.12 -10.55
N THR A 11 13.51 24.23 -10.29
CA THR A 11 13.66 24.76 -8.92
C THR A 11 12.31 25.22 -8.37
N PHE A 12 11.56 26.04 -9.11
CA PHE A 12 10.22 26.49 -8.68
C PHE A 12 9.25 25.34 -8.46
N SER A 13 9.28 24.32 -9.32
CA SER A 13 8.44 23.13 -9.15
C SER A 13 8.77 22.37 -7.86
N LYS A 14 10.06 22.22 -7.52
CA LYS A 14 10.49 21.58 -6.28
C LYS A 14 10.06 22.38 -5.05
N TYR A 15 10.35 23.68 -5.03
CA TYR A 15 9.95 24.55 -3.91
C TYR A 15 8.45 24.56 -3.66
N ALA A 16 7.63 24.58 -4.72
CA ALA A 16 6.18 24.55 -4.59
C ALA A 16 5.66 23.21 -4.03
N VAL A 17 6.28 22.09 -4.38
CA VAL A 17 5.94 20.78 -3.84
C VAL A 17 6.33 20.69 -2.37
N ASP A 18 7.53 21.12 -2.01
CA ASP A 18 8.03 21.03 -0.63
C ASP A 18 7.23 21.94 0.32
N ASP A 19 6.82 23.13 -0.14
CA ASP A 19 6.09 24.07 0.69
C ASP A 19 4.58 23.74 0.78
N MET A 20 3.96 23.20 -0.27
CA MET A 20 2.50 23.02 -0.30
C MET A 20 2.02 21.60 -0.02
N ASN A 21 2.89 20.59 -0.12
CA ASN A 21 2.52 19.21 0.14
C ASN A 21 2.32 18.97 1.64
N GLY A 22 1.12 18.53 2.04
CA GLY A 22 0.76 18.27 3.42
C GLY A 22 0.22 19.47 4.19
N LYS A 23 0.12 20.66 3.57
CA LYS A 23 -0.53 21.81 4.21
C LYS A 23 -2.05 21.60 4.30
N ASP A 24 -2.62 22.01 5.42
CA ASP A 24 -4.06 22.11 5.60
C ASP A 24 -4.54 23.43 4.97
N ILE A 25 -5.32 23.30 3.90
CA ILE A 25 -6.03 24.42 3.30
C ILE A 25 -7.52 24.12 3.44
N ASN A 26 -8.20 24.95 4.24
CA ASN A 26 -9.65 24.91 4.39
C ASN A 26 -10.17 23.60 5.03
N GLY A 27 -9.40 23.04 5.98
CA GLY A 27 -9.71 21.80 6.71
C GLY A 27 -9.38 20.52 5.94
N LYS A 28 -8.61 20.63 4.86
CA LYS A 28 -8.21 19.51 4.00
C LYS A 28 -6.70 19.55 3.77
N ILE A 29 -6.06 18.42 4.07
CA ILE A 29 -4.64 18.21 3.80
C ILE A 29 -4.45 18.03 2.29
N MET A 30 -3.74 18.97 1.67
CA MET A 30 -3.47 18.93 0.23
C MET A 30 -2.24 18.09 -0.08
N PHE A 31 -2.32 17.26 -1.12
CA PHE A 31 -1.16 16.57 -1.67
C PHE A 31 -0.69 17.26 -2.94
N VAL A 32 0.54 17.74 -2.96
CA VAL A 32 1.16 18.43 -4.11
C VAL A 32 2.40 17.63 -4.52
N GLY A 33 2.55 17.41 -5.82
CA GLY A 33 3.67 16.66 -6.38
C GLY A 33 3.87 17.03 -7.85
N ARG A 34 4.91 16.50 -8.48
CA ARG A 34 5.11 16.66 -9.93
C ARG A 34 3.88 16.18 -10.69
N ALA A 35 3.48 16.92 -11.73
CA ALA A 35 2.36 16.54 -12.58
C ALA A 35 2.65 15.17 -13.22
N GLN A 36 1.99 14.14 -12.72
CA GLN A 36 2.05 12.78 -13.25
C GLN A 36 0.74 12.49 -13.96
N LYS A 37 0.78 11.92 -15.17
CA LYS A 37 -0.45 11.53 -15.86
C LYS A 37 -1.17 10.48 -15.00
N LYS A 38 -2.49 10.61 -14.85
CA LYS A 38 -3.32 9.69 -14.04
C LYS A 38 -3.10 8.22 -14.42
N VAL A 39 -2.91 7.94 -15.71
CA VAL A 39 -2.65 6.60 -16.25
C VAL A 39 -1.30 6.05 -15.79
N GLU A 40 -0.24 6.86 -15.83
CA GLU A 40 1.11 6.46 -15.40
C GLU A 40 1.14 6.18 -13.89
N ARG A 41 0.49 7.06 -13.11
CA ARG A 41 0.33 6.87 -11.67
C ARG A 41 -0.38 5.55 -11.35
N GLN A 42 -1.49 5.27 -12.03
CA GLN A 42 -2.25 4.04 -11.81
C GLN A 42 -1.48 2.79 -12.21
N ALA A 43 -0.74 2.83 -13.32
CA ALA A 43 0.09 1.72 -13.77
C ALA A 43 1.21 1.40 -12.77
N GLU A 44 1.88 2.44 -12.24
CA GLU A 44 2.94 2.26 -11.24
C GLU A 44 2.39 1.71 -9.91
N LEU A 45 1.26 2.25 -9.44
CA LEU A 45 0.57 1.74 -8.25
C LEU A 45 0.16 0.28 -8.43
N LYS A 46 -0.44 -0.07 -9.57
CA LYS A 46 -0.85 -1.45 -9.90
C LYS A 46 0.35 -2.39 -9.89
N ARG A 47 1.47 -1.99 -10.50
CA ARG A 47 2.72 -2.77 -10.49
C ARG A 47 3.25 -3.00 -9.07
N ARG A 48 3.26 -1.97 -8.21
CA ARG A 48 3.69 -2.11 -6.81
C ARG A 48 2.77 -3.04 -6.03
N PHE A 49 1.46 -2.94 -6.22
CA PHE A 49 0.48 -3.83 -5.58
C PHE A 49 0.62 -5.29 -6.05
N GLU A 50 0.85 -5.51 -7.34
CA GLU A 50 1.08 -6.85 -7.89
C GLU A 50 2.37 -7.47 -7.33
N GLN A 51 3.45 -6.69 -7.22
CA GLN A 51 4.70 -7.13 -6.60
C GLN A 51 4.51 -7.52 -5.13
N LEU A 52 3.83 -6.66 -4.33
CA LEU A 52 3.51 -6.95 -2.93
C LEU A 52 2.62 -8.20 -2.78
N LYS A 53 1.65 -8.38 -3.69
CA LYS A 53 0.78 -9.57 -3.70
C LYS A 53 1.60 -10.82 -4.02
N GLN A 54 2.48 -10.75 -5.01
CA GLN A 54 3.35 -11.85 -5.40
C GLN A 54 4.35 -12.20 -4.30
N GLU A 55 4.89 -11.20 -3.59
CA GLU A 55 5.77 -11.41 -2.43
C GLU A 55 5.04 -12.08 -1.27
N ARG A 56 3.79 -11.67 -0.98
CA ARG A 56 2.94 -12.35 0.01
C ARG A 56 2.68 -13.79 -0.40
N ILE A 57 2.26 -14.03 -1.64
CA ILE A 57 1.97 -15.38 -2.14
C ILE A 57 3.24 -16.24 -2.12
N SER A 58 4.39 -15.70 -2.51
CA SER A 58 5.69 -16.39 -2.48
C SER A 58 6.10 -16.74 -1.04
N ARG A 59 5.81 -15.88 -0.06
CA ARG A 59 6.06 -16.19 1.36
C ARG A 59 5.20 -17.34 1.90
N TYR A 60 4.00 -17.52 1.37
CA TYR A 60 3.09 -18.60 1.79
C TYR A 60 3.09 -19.82 0.85
N GLN A 61 3.78 -19.75 -0.30
CA GLN A 61 4.02 -20.88 -1.17
C GLN A 61 5.00 -21.84 -0.47
N GLY A 62 4.45 -22.94 0.06
CA GLY A 62 5.20 -23.94 0.82
C GLY A 62 4.69 -24.18 2.24
N VAL A 63 3.75 -23.36 2.74
CA VAL A 63 3.08 -23.61 4.02
C VAL A 63 1.81 -24.41 3.76
N ASN A 64 1.94 -25.74 3.75
CA ASN A 64 0.79 -26.63 3.67
C ASN A 64 0.17 -26.75 5.06
N LEU A 65 -0.72 -25.83 5.41
CA LEU A 65 -1.39 -25.80 6.71
C LEU A 65 -2.53 -26.84 6.73
N TYR A 66 -2.20 -28.11 6.92
CA TYR A 66 -3.21 -29.11 7.24
C TYR A 66 -3.64 -28.93 8.70
N MET A 67 -4.70 -28.16 8.92
CA MET A 67 -5.43 -28.21 10.18
C MET A 67 -6.24 -29.51 10.20
N LEU A 68 -5.57 -30.60 10.55
CA LEU A 68 -6.24 -31.84 10.95
C LEU A 68 -6.60 -31.67 12.43
N GLU A 69 -7.78 -31.11 12.71
CA GLU A 69 -8.37 -31.28 14.04
C GLU A 69 -8.52 -32.79 14.26
N SER A 70 -7.72 -33.34 15.19
CA SER A 70 -7.84 -34.74 15.58
C SER A 70 -9.28 -35.01 16.05
N PRO A 71 -9.93 -36.11 15.64
CA PRO A 71 -11.30 -36.44 16.05
C PRO A 71 -11.48 -36.50 17.58
N GLU A 72 -10.40 -36.68 18.33
CA GLU A 72 -10.39 -36.62 19.80
C GLU A 72 -10.71 -35.22 20.35
N SER A 73 -10.25 -34.16 19.68
CA SER A 73 -10.53 -32.75 20.03
C SER A 73 -12.00 -32.37 19.77
N LEU A 74 -12.57 -32.87 18.67
CA LEU A 74 -13.98 -32.63 18.33
C LEU A 74 -14.91 -33.37 19.30
N ARG A 75 -14.54 -34.56 19.76
CA ARG A 75 -15.36 -35.37 20.66
C ARG A 75 -15.47 -34.73 22.05
N SER A 76 -14.37 -34.18 22.57
CA SER A 76 -14.35 -33.46 23.86
C SER A 76 -15.24 -32.22 23.86
N LYS A 77 -15.18 -31.40 22.80
CA LYS A 77 -16.02 -30.19 22.66
C LYS A 77 -17.51 -30.51 22.58
N VAL A 78 -17.89 -31.63 21.97
CA VAL A 78 -19.31 -32.05 21.88
C VAL A 78 -19.81 -32.56 23.22
N GLU A 79 -18.99 -33.28 23.99
CA GLU A 79 -19.35 -33.81 25.30
C GLU A 79 -19.54 -32.69 26.34
N GLU A 80 -18.72 -31.64 26.28
CA GLU A 80 -18.89 -30.43 27.10
C GLU A 80 -20.16 -29.64 26.72
N ALA A 81 -20.49 -29.54 25.43
CA ALA A 81 -21.69 -28.82 24.96
C ALA A 81 -23.01 -29.56 25.25
N VAL A 82 -22.97 -30.88 25.40
CA VAL A 82 -24.14 -31.71 25.76
C VAL A 82 -24.34 -31.78 27.28
N ALA A 83 -23.34 -31.38 28.07
CA ALA A 83 -23.41 -31.31 29.53
C ALA A 83 -23.97 -29.99 30.09
N VAL A 84 -24.42 -29.06 29.23
CA VAL A 84 -25.10 -27.78 29.57
C VAL A 84 -26.56 -27.85 29.16
#